data_AF-A0A7Y3FBM3-F1
#
_entry.id   AF-A0A7Y3FBM3-F1
#
_cell.length_a   1.000
_cell.length_b   1.000
_cell.length_c   1.000
_cell.angle_alpha   90.00
_cell.angle_beta   90.00
_cell.angle_gamma   90.00
#
_symmetry.space_group_name_H-M   'P 1'
#
loop_
_entity.id
_entity.type
_entity.pdbx_description
1 polymer ?
#
loop_
_entity_poly.entity_id
_entity_poly.type
_entity_poly.pdbx_seq_one_letter_code
_entity_poly.pdbx_strand_id
1 'polypeptide(L)'
;MTEVEIFGNKPSKVPSDKRALLPALKNGLRCRCPKCGEGKLFSSYVKSVEVCDTCDEEIFHHRADDLPAYLNLAITGHIVVGLYLLTDRYYDMSPWVEVSLWAALAVIMTVLILQ
;
A
#
# COMPACT_ATOMS: atom_id res chain seq x y z
N MET A 1 20.90 5.72 19.52
CA MET A 1 20.28 5.43 20.83
C MET A 1 19.36 6.59 21.13
N THR A 2 18.10 6.47 20.73
CA THR A 2 17.06 7.42 21.13
C THR A 2 16.14 6.62 22.02
N GLU A 3 16.28 6.81 23.33
CA GLU A 3 15.37 6.26 24.33
C GLU A 3 14.02 6.96 24.16
N VAL A 4 13.03 6.20 23.69
CA VAL A 4 11.63 6.59 23.80
C VAL A 4 11.10 5.87 25.04
N GLU A 5 11.04 6.59 26.15
CA GLU A 5 10.45 6.07 27.39
C GLU A 5 8.92 6.01 27.24
N ILE A 6 8.39 4.82 27.00
CA ILE A 6 6.95 4.54 27.12
C ILE A 6 6.69 4.14 28.58
N PHE A 7 6.08 5.04 29.35
CA PHE A 7 5.70 4.82 30.74
C PHE A 7 4.88 3.54 30.92
N GLY A 8 5.42 2.55 31.65
CA GLY A 8 4.62 1.51 32.30
C GLY A 8 4.71 0.07 31.78
N ASN A 9 5.62 -0.31 30.87
CA ASN A 9 5.73 -1.71 30.44
C ASN A 9 7.02 -2.39 30.95
N LYS A 10 6.90 -3.63 31.43
CA LYS A 10 8.05 -4.50 31.78
C LYS A 10 8.95 -4.60 30.54
N PRO A 11 10.29 -4.71 30.69
CA PRO A 11 11.18 -4.82 29.54
C PRO A 11 10.83 -6.09 28.75
N SER A 12 10.06 -5.95 27.68
CA SER A 12 9.85 -7.04 26.74
C SER A 12 11.18 -7.25 26.03
N LYS A 13 11.75 -8.45 26.17
CA LYS A 13 12.87 -8.90 25.34
C LYS A 13 12.37 -8.99 23.90
N VAL A 14 12.38 -7.87 23.17
CA VAL A 14 12.25 -7.90 21.72
C VAL A 14 13.59 -8.43 21.21
N PRO A 15 13.63 -9.62 20.59
CA PRO A 15 14.84 -10.07 19.93
C PRO A 15 15.16 -9.04 18.85
N SER A 16 16.28 -8.34 19.01
CA SER A 16 16.79 -7.40 18.01
C SER A 16 17.37 -8.19 16.83
N ASP A 17 16.53 -8.96 16.14
CA ASP A 17 16.80 -9.30 14.75
C ASP A 17 16.38 -8.08 13.93
N LYS A 18 17.35 -7.20 13.61
CA LYS A 18 17.08 -6.02 12.79
C LYS A 18 16.72 -6.52 11.39
N ARG A 19 15.45 -6.83 11.16
CA ARG A 19 14.94 -7.04 9.80
C ARG A 19 15.34 -5.84 8.97
N ALA A 20 16.10 -6.10 7.92
CA ALA A 20 16.51 -5.06 7.00
C ALA A 20 15.24 -4.42 6.43
N LEU A 21 14.99 -3.15 6.78
CA LEU A 21 13.74 -2.46 6.47
C LEU A 21 13.50 -2.37 4.97
N LEU A 22 14.54 -2.11 4.20
CA LEU A 22 14.48 -1.99 2.75
C LEU A 22 13.99 -3.29 2.07
N PRO A 23 14.58 -4.48 2.34
CA PRO A 23 14.05 -5.76 1.87
C PRO A 23 12.61 -6.02 2.30
N ALA A 24 12.27 -5.76 3.56
CA ALA A 24 10.91 -5.98 4.06
C ALA A 24 9.89 -5.11 3.32
N LEU A 25 10.22 -3.83 3.12
CA LEU A 25 9.37 -2.89 2.38
C LEU A 25 9.22 -3.30 0.91
N LYS A 26 10.33 -3.69 0.26
CA LYS A 26 10.32 -4.14 -1.14
C LYS A 26 9.50 -5.41 -1.32
N ASN A 27 9.58 -6.35 -0.39
CA ASN A 27 8.79 -7.58 -0.42
C ASN A 27 7.30 -7.28 -0.18
N GLY A 28 6.98 -6.38 0.76
CA GLY A 28 5.63 -5.89 1.00
C GLY A 28 5.00 -5.24 -0.24
N LEU A 29 5.74 -4.36 -0.92
CA LEU A 29 5.31 -3.74 -2.20
C LEU A 29 5.07 -4.76 -3.32
N ARG A 30 5.64 -5.96 -3.23
CA ARG A 30 5.40 -7.07 -4.18
C ARG A 30 4.31 -8.04 -3.69
N CYS A 31 3.59 -7.70 -2.63
CA CYS A 31 2.60 -8.54 -1.95
C CYS A 31 3.20 -9.88 -1.46
N ARG A 32 4.45 -9.84 -0.97
CA ARG A 32 5.18 -11.01 -0.46
C ARG A 32 5.54 -10.88 1.01
N CYS A 33 5.77 -12.02 1.64
CA CYS A 33 6.18 -12.10 3.05
C CYS A 33 7.41 -11.20 3.31
N PRO A 34 7.36 -10.28 4.29
CA PRO A 34 8.46 -9.35 4.57
C PRO A 34 9.72 -10.05 5.10
N LYS A 35 9.58 -11.28 5.62
CA LYS A 35 10.69 -12.10 6.13
C LYS A 35 11.36 -12.94 5.06
N CYS A 36 10.61 -13.79 4.34
CA CYS A 36 11.19 -14.72 3.35
C CYS A 36 11.09 -14.25 1.90
N GLY A 37 10.18 -13.34 1.55
CA GLY A 37 10.00 -12.86 0.18
C GLY A 37 9.27 -13.82 -0.78
N GLU A 38 8.95 -15.04 -0.36
CA GLU A 38 8.33 -16.07 -1.21
C GLU A 38 6.82 -16.21 -0.97
N GLY A 39 6.41 -16.33 0.30
CA GLY A 39 5.00 -16.50 0.67
C GLY A 39 4.13 -15.29 0.30
N LYS A 40 2.84 -15.53 0.07
CA LYS A 40 1.87 -14.46 -0.25
C LYS A 40 1.49 -13.68 1.00
N LEU A 41 1.44 -12.35 0.90
CA LEU A 41 0.99 -11.49 2.00
C LEU A 41 -0.54 -11.43 2.12
N PHE A 42 -1.23 -11.58 0.98
CA PHE A 42 -2.68 -11.53 0.88
C PHE A 42 -3.24 -12.82 0.29
N SER A 43 -4.31 -13.34 0.91
CA SER A 43 -5.07 -14.51 0.45
C SER A 43 -6.06 -14.17 -0.67
N SER A 44 -6.54 -12.93 -0.66
CA SER A 44 -7.45 -12.34 -1.65
C SER A 44 -7.09 -10.85 -1.81
N TYR A 45 -7.89 -10.07 -2.52
CA TYR A 45 -7.57 -8.70 -2.91
C TYR A 45 -7.08 -7.81 -1.76
N VAL A 46 -7.85 -7.64 -0.66
CA VAL A 46 -7.42 -6.86 0.53
C VAL A 46 -7.24 -7.76 1.77
N LYS A 47 -7.49 -9.07 1.64
CA LYS A 47 -7.52 -9.98 2.79
C LYS A 47 -6.13 -10.51 3.09
N SER A 48 -5.50 -10.04 4.18
CA SER A 48 -4.21 -10.54 4.64
C SER A 48 -4.26 -12.01 5.06
N VAL A 49 -3.11 -12.69 5.00
CA VAL A 49 -2.94 -14.03 5.57
C VAL A 49 -2.62 -13.94 7.06
N GLU A 50 -3.03 -14.94 7.84
CA GLU A 50 -2.69 -14.99 9.27
C GLU A 50 -1.24 -15.43 9.48
N VAL A 51 -0.77 -16.41 8.71
CA VAL A 51 0.57 -16.99 8.80
C VAL A 51 1.15 -17.19 7.39
N CYS A 52 2.45 -16.98 7.23
CA CYS A 52 3.16 -17.26 5.98
C CYS A 52 3.23 -18.78 5.71
N ASP A 53 2.87 -19.20 4.50
CA ASP A 53 2.89 -20.61 4.05
C ASP A 53 4.29 -21.23 3.90
N THR A 54 5.34 -20.39 3.89
CA THR A 54 6.73 -20.84 3.63
C THR A 54 7.62 -20.79 4.87
N CYS A 55 7.44 -19.77 5.72
CA CYS A 55 8.36 -19.51 6.84
C CYS A 55 7.68 -19.35 8.20
N ASP A 56 6.38 -19.69 8.25
CA ASP A 56 5.52 -19.67 9.44
C ASP A 56 5.54 -18.35 10.22
N GLU A 57 5.84 -17.25 9.52
CA GLU A 57 5.81 -15.93 10.13
C GLU A 57 4.36 -15.52 10.42
N GLU A 58 4.09 -15.16 11.67
CA GLU A 58 2.81 -14.59 12.08
C GLU A 58 2.62 -13.21 11.47
N ILE A 59 1.65 -13.10 10.57
CA ILE A 59 1.35 -11.88 9.85
C ILE A 59 0.17 -11.17 10.51
N PHE A 60 -0.79 -11.81 11.16
CA PHE A 60 -2.04 -11.20 11.70
C PHE A 60 -1.93 -10.00 12.67
N HIS A 61 -0.74 -9.64 13.18
CA HIS A 61 -0.55 -8.56 14.16
C HIS A 61 -0.67 -7.14 13.58
N HIS A 62 -0.56 -6.98 12.26
CA HIS A 62 -0.71 -5.67 11.62
C HIS A 62 -2.19 -5.29 11.57
N ARG A 63 -2.55 -4.17 12.23
CA ARG A 63 -3.81 -3.51 11.95
C ARG A 63 -3.66 -2.71 10.67
N ALA A 64 -4.57 -2.90 9.73
CA ALA A 64 -4.65 -2.04 8.56
C ALA A 64 -4.84 -0.59 9.03
N ASP A 65 -3.87 0.26 8.69
CA ASP A 65 -3.97 1.71 8.80
C ASP A 65 -4.67 2.24 7.53
N ASP A 66 -5.20 3.46 7.56
CA ASP A 66 -5.84 4.09 6.39
C ASP A 66 -4.80 4.61 5.38
N LEU A 67 -3.50 4.51 5.70
CA LEU A 67 -2.40 4.95 4.84
C LEU A 67 -2.47 4.44 3.39
N PRO A 68 -2.80 3.15 3.10
CA PRO A 68 -2.94 2.67 1.72
C PRO A 68 -4.02 3.44 0.94
N ALA A 69 -5.14 3.77 1.60
CA ALA A 69 -6.22 4.54 0.99
C ALA A 69 -5.81 6.00 0.74
N TYR A 70 -5.10 6.63 1.67
CA TYR A 70 -4.55 7.98 1.49
C TYR A 70 -3.52 8.04 0.35
N LEU A 71 -2.63 7.05 0.27
CA LEU A 71 -1.63 6.96 -0.79
C LEU A 71 -2.29 6.78 -2.16
N ASN A 72 -3.31 5.92 -2.23
CA ASN A 72 -4.12 5.76 -3.43
C ASN A 72 -4.77 7.08 -3.87
N LEU A 73 -5.43 7.79 -2.95
CA LEU A 73 -6.09 9.07 -3.25
C LEU A 73 -5.08 10.12 -3.74
N ALA A 74 -3.92 10.22 -3.09
CA ALA A 74 -2.88 11.15 -3.48
C ALA A 74 -2.35 10.85 -4.89
N ILE A 75 -1.97 9.60 -5.17
CA ILE A 75 -1.41 9.20 -6.47
C ILE A 75 -2.45 9.36 -7.59
N THR A 76 -3.64 8.78 -7.39
CA THR A 76 -4.72 8.81 -8.38
C THR A 76 -5.17 10.24 -8.65
N GLY A 77 -5.36 11.06 -7.61
CA GLY A 77 -5.75 12.45 -7.76
C GLY A 77 -4.75 13.28 -8.56
N HIS A 78 -3.45 13.18 -8.26
CA HIS A 78 -2.44 13.95 -8.98
C HIS A 78 -2.32 13.55 -10.45
N ILE A 79 -2.41 12.25 -10.75
CA ILE A 79 -2.34 11.76 -12.13
C ILE A 79 -3.60 12.18 -12.90
N VAL A 80 -4.79 11.90 -12.35
CA VAL A 80 -6.06 12.17 -13.05
C VAL A 80 -6.25 13.68 -13.24
N VAL A 81 -6.09 14.49 -12.20
CA VAL A 81 -6.27 15.96 -12.31
C VAL A 81 -5.19 16.59 -13.18
N GLY A 82 -3.92 16.18 -13.00
CA GLY A 82 -2.81 16.73 -13.77
C GLY A 82 -2.96 16.45 -15.27
N LEU A 83 -3.35 15.22 -15.63
CA LEU A 83 -3.57 14.87 -17.03
C LEU A 83 -4.89 15.43 -17.59
N TYR A 84 -5.94 15.54 -16.79
CA TYR A 84 -7.18 16.23 -17.17
C TYR A 84 -6.92 17.68 -17.58
N LEU A 85 -6.23 18.45 -16.72
CA LEU A 85 -5.89 19.84 -17.02
C LEU A 85 -5.01 19.95 -18.27
N LEU A 86 -4.14 18.96 -18.50
CA LEU A 86 -3.33 18.90 -19.71
C LEU A 86 -4.21 18.65 -20.94
N THR A 87 -5.13 17.68 -20.90
CA THR A 87 -5.98 17.38 -22.05
C THR A 87 -6.95 18.51 -22.36
N ASP A 88 -7.59 19.09 -21.34
CA ASP A 88 -8.50 20.24 -21.47
C ASP A 88 -7.80 21.44 -22.11
N ARG A 89 -6.51 21.65 -21.81
CA ARG A 89 -5.75 22.76 -22.39
C ARG A 89 -5.39 22.57 -23.86
N TYR A 90 -5.18 21.34 -24.32
CA TYR A 90 -4.64 21.04 -25.65
C TYR A 90 -5.67 20.47 -26.63
N TYR A 91 -6.80 19.94 -26.15
CA TYR A 91 -7.80 19.28 -26.98
C TYR A 91 -9.20 19.81 -26.65
N ASP A 92 -9.94 20.26 -27.65
CA ASP A 92 -11.37 20.54 -27.52
C ASP A 92 -12.15 19.21 -27.59
N MET A 93 -12.25 18.53 -26.45
CA MET A 93 -13.05 17.33 -26.31
C MET A 93 -14.48 17.67 -25.87
N SER A 94 -15.44 16.83 -26.27
CA SER A 94 -16.79 16.90 -25.69
C SER A 94 -16.73 16.61 -24.18
N PRO A 95 -17.45 17.38 -23.33
CA PRO A 95 -17.42 17.19 -21.88
C PRO A 95 -17.75 15.76 -21.43
N TRP A 96 -18.63 15.09 -22.17
CA TRP A 96 -19.01 13.70 -21.88
C TRP A 96 -17.89 12.71 -22.13
N VAL A 97 -17.06 12.95 -23.16
CA VAL A 97 -15.90 12.10 -23.46
C VAL A 97 -14.87 12.25 -22.37
N GLU A 98 -14.60 13.49 -21.96
CA GLU A 98 -13.61 13.79 -20.94
C GLU A 98 -13.99 13.22 -19.57
N VAL A 99 -15.23 13.44 -19.12
CA VAL A 99 -15.74 12.86 -17.87
C VAL A 99 -15.69 11.33 -17.91
N SER A 100 -16.12 10.71 -19.01
CA SER A 100 -16.15 9.25 -19.11
C SER A 100 -14.73 8.65 -19.10
N LEU A 101 -13.80 9.27 -19.83
CA LEU A 101 -12.41 8.83 -19.90
C LEU A 101 -11.72 8.91 -18.54
N TRP A 102 -11.78 10.08 -17.89
CA TRP A 102 -11.10 10.30 -16.61
C TRP A 102 -11.77 9.56 -15.47
N ALA A 103 -13.10 9.44 -15.45
CA ALA A 103 -13.79 8.62 -14.45
C ALA A 103 -13.42 7.13 -14.58
N ALA A 104 -13.41 6.60 -15.81
CA ALA A 104 -12.99 5.22 -16.05
C ALA A 104 -11.54 5.00 -15.60
N LEU A 105 -10.62 5.92 -15.94
CA LEU A 105 -9.23 5.84 -15.51
C LEU A 105 -9.10 5.89 -13.98
N ALA A 106 -9.80 6.80 -13.30
CA ALA A 106 -9.77 6.90 -11.84
C ALA A 106 -10.22 5.60 -11.15
N VAL A 107 -11.28 4.96 -11.66
CA VAL A 107 -11.77 3.68 -11.14
C VAL A 107 -10.73 2.58 -11.35
N ILE A 108 -10.16 2.48 -12.56
CA ILE A 108 -9.13 1.47 -12.87
C ILE A 108 -7.92 1.66 -11.96
N MET A 109 -7.41 2.88 -11.84
CA MET A 109 -6.26 3.19 -10.98
C MET A 109 -6.53 2.86 -9.52
N THR A 110 -7.70 3.25 -9.00
CA THR A 110 -8.09 2.96 -7.62
C THR A 110 -8.12 1.46 -7.34
N VAL A 111 -8.69 0.67 -8.25
CA VAL A 111 -8.74 -0.79 -8.13
C VAL A 111 -7.35 -1.43 -8.31
N LEU A 112 -6.42 -0.80 -9.00
CA LEU A 112 -5.06 -1.34 -9.11
C LEU A 112 -4.18 -1.00 -7.90
N ILE A 113 -4.34 0.19 -7.32
CA ILE A 113 -3.46 0.70 -6.26
C ILE A 113 -3.89 0.24 -4.86
N LEU A 114 -5.18 -0.05 -4.63
CA LEU A 114 -5.71 -0.40 -3.30
C LEU A 114 -5.19 -1.75 -2.73
N GLN A 115 -4.33 -2.48 -3.45
CA GLN A 115 -3.71 -3.74 -3.02
C GLN A 115 -2.57 -3.54 -2.02
#